data_AF-A0AAD1EGS0-F1
#
_entry.id   AF-A0AAD1EGS0-F1
#
_cell.length_a   1.000
_cell.length_b   1.000
_cell.length_c   1.000
_cell.angle_alpha   90.00
_cell.angle_beta   90.00
_cell.angle_gamma   90.00
#
_symmetry.space_group_name_H-M   'P 1'
#
loop_
_entity.id
_entity.type
_entity.pdbx_description
1 polymer ?
#
loop_
_entity_poly.entity_id
_entity_poly.type
_entity_poly.pdbx_seq_one_letter_code
_entity_poly.pdbx_strand_id
1 'polypeptide(L)'
;MIRETSTNHSLRPLRVETQGRPVIFLGMGMPLPADHLDAVGAAEALRLFRKERLDTTDIAFRLECTPAAAAEGLSSAREQERKRAA
;
A
#
# COMPACT_ATOMS: atom_id res chain seq x y z
N MET A 1 -17.37 33.65 -10.68
CA MET A 1 -17.97 32.34 -10.40
C MET A 1 -16.84 31.31 -10.45
N ILE A 2 -16.17 31.08 -9.32
CA ILE A 2 -15.05 30.14 -9.25
C ILE A 2 -15.67 28.76 -9.05
N ARG A 3 -15.54 27.88 -10.04
CA ARG A 3 -15.83 26.46 -9.89
C ARG A 3 -14.70 25.87 -9.05
N GLU A 4 -14.88 25.82 -7.75
CA GLU A 4 -14.10 24.94 -6.88
C GLU A 4 -14.46 23.51 -7.24
N THR A 5 -13.73 22.93 -8.18
CA THR A 5 -13.53 21.48 -8.17
C THR A 5 -12.62 21.21 -6.98
N SER A 6 -13.22 21.02 -5.81
CA SER A 6 -12.53 20.48 -4.64
C SER A 6 -12.08 19.06 -4.96
N THR A 7 -10.95 18.95 -5.64
CA THR A 7 -10.20 17.72 -5.77
C THR A 7 -9.77 17.37 -4.36
N ASN A 8 -10.48 16.44 -3.74
CA ASN A 8 -10.23 16.01 -2.37
C ASN A 8 -8.85 15.33 -2.31
N HIS A 9 -7.80 16.11 -2.03
CA HIS A 9 -6.41 15.66 -1.92
C HIS A 9 -6.10 14.90 -0.62
N SER A 10 -7.12 14.62 0.22
CA SER A 10 -6.92 14.33 1.64
C SER A 10 -6.81 12.83 2.02
N LEU A 11 -6.70 11.89 1.08
CA LEU A 11 -6.64 10.46 1.43
C LEU A 11 -5.36 9.74 0.98
N ARG A 12 -4.46 10.42 0.27
CA ARG A 12 -3.15 9.81 0.00
C ARG A 12 -2.36 9.79 1.31
N PRO A 13 -1.80 8.64 1.72
CA PRO A 13 -0.99 8.57 2.92
C PRO A 13 0.14 9.60 2.83
N LEU A 14 0.19 10.52 3.80
CA LEU A 14 1.27 11.50 3.85
C LEU A 14 2.55 10.77 4.24
N ARG A 15 3.53 10.78 3.33
CA ARG A 15 4.84 10.16 3.51
C ARG A 15 5.68 11.05 4.43
N VAL A 16 5.85 10.64 5.68
CA VAL A 16 6.72 11.33 6.63
C VAL A 16 7.77 10.35 7.13
N GLU A 17 9.04 10.75 7.09
CA GLU A 17 10.12 10.00 7.75
C GLU A 17 10.39 10.63 9.12
N THR A 18 10.31 9.83 10.18
CA THR A 18 10.63 10.27 11.55
C THR A 18 11.68 9.33 12.12
N GLN A 19 12.82 9.86 12.58
CA GLN A 19 13.91 9.05 13.17
C GLN A 19 14.40 7.90 12.27
N GLY A 20 14.35 8.08 10.94
CA GLY A 20 14.74 7.04 9.97
C GLY A 20 13.71 5.93 9.78
N ARG A 21 12.47 6.11 10.25
CA ARG A 21 11.35 5.17 10.07
C ARG A 21 10.19 5.83 9.32
N PRO A 22 9.54 5.13 8.38
CA PRO A 22 8.37 5.66 7.71
C PRO A 22 7.18 5.71 8.67
N VAL A 23 6.51 6.86 8.72
CA VAL A 23 5.26 7.07 9.43
C VAL A 23 4.19 7.40 8.39
N ILE A 24 3.12 6.62 8.39
CA ILE A 24 1.98 6.79 7.48
C ILE A 24 0.83 7.42 8.25
N PHE A 25 0.48 8.65 7.92
CA PHE A 25 -0.75 9.27 8.42
C PHE A 25 -1.93 8.80 7.56
N LEU A 26 -2.79 7.96 8.12
CA LEU A 26 -4.08 7.60 7.52
C LEU A 26 -5.10 8.65 7.95
N GLY A 27 -5.58 9.47 7.01
CA GLY A 27 -6.77 10.29 7.25
C GLY A 27 -7.96 9.38 7.60
N MET A 28 -8.86 9.79 8.50
CA MET A 28 -10.01 8.98 8.94
C MET A 28 -11.10 8.75 7.85
N GLY A 29 -10.77 8.95 6.58
CA GLY A 29 -11.67 8.61 5.47
C GLY A 29 -11.63 7.10 5.20
N MET A 30 -12.75 6.55 4.71
CA MET A 30 -12.79 5.16 4.24
C MET A 30 -11.75 4.96 3.13
N PRO A 31 -10.94 3.88 3.16
CA PRO A 31 -9.99 3.58 2.10
C PRO A 31 -10.74 3.48 0.77
N LEU A 32 -10.23 4.16 -0.25
CA LEU A 32 -10.83 4.12 -1.58
C LEU A 32 -10.46 2.78 -2.23
N PRO A 33 -11.28 2.25 -3.16
CA PRO A 33 -10.94 1.05 -3.94
C PRO A 33 -9.60 1.14 -4.68
N ALA A 34 -9.11 2.37 -4.92
CA ALA A 34 -7.81 2.66 -5.51
C ALA A 34 -6.62 2.39 -4.57
N ASP A 35 -6.86 2.07 -3.30
CA ASP A 35 -5.81 1.77 -2.32
C ASP A 35 -5.36 0.30 -2.39
N HIS A 36 -6.09 -0.60 -3.08
CA HIS A 36 -5.71 -2.02 -3.21
C HIS A 36 -4.59 -2.23 -4.24
N LEU A 37 -3.69 -3.16 -3.93
CA LEU A 37 -2.67 -3.58 -4.89
C LEU A 37 -3.27 -4.50 -5.95
N ASP A 38 -3.00 -4.20 -7.22
CA ASP A 38 -3.27 -5.12 -8.32
C ASP A 38 -2.29 -6.32 -8.29
N ALA A 39 -2.40 -7.24 -9.25
CA ALA A 39 -1.55 -8.43 -9.28
C ALA A 39 -0.04 -8.10 -9.40
N VAL A 40 0.31 -6.99 -10.06
CA VAL A 40 1.70 -6.55 -10.21
C VAL A 40 2.20 -5.96 -8.89
N GLY A 41 1.41 -5.09 -8.25
CA GLY A 41 1.70 -4.53 -6.95
C GLY A 41 1.81 -5.59 -5.85
N ALA A 42 0.95 -6.60 -5.87
CA ALA A 42 0.98 -7.74 -4.95
C ALA A 42 2.25 -8.59 -5.12
N ALA A 43 2.67 -8.84 -6.37
CA ALA A 43 3.92 -9.55 -6.65
C ALA A 43 5.14 -8.74 -6.21
N GLU A 44 5.13 -7.42 -6.42
CA GLU A 44 6.21 -6.54 -5.97
C GLU A 44 6.26 -6.45 -4.43
N ALA A 45 5.11 -6.37 -3.76
CA ALA A 45 5.03 -6.44 -2.30
C ALA A 45 5.68 -7.73 -1.76
N LEU A 46 5.40 -8.87 -2.39
CA LEU A 46 6.00 -10.15 -2.03
C LEU A 46 7.51 -10.18 -2.30
N ARG A 47 7.98 -9.57 -3.39
CA ARG A 47 9.40 -9.42 -3.71
C ARG A 47 10.12 -8.60 -2.64
N LEU A 48 9.55 -7.45 -2.25
CA LEU A 48 10.08 -6.57 -1.20
C LEU A 48 10.18 -7.29 0.15
N PHE A 49 9.10 -7.98 0.55
CA PHE A 49 9.08 -8.78 1.78
C PHE A 49 10.18 -9.86 1.81
N ARG A 50 10.42 -10.54 0.67
CA ARG A 50 11.38 -11.66 0.62
C ARG A 50 12.82 -11.20 0.47
N LYS A 51 13.09 -10.28 -0.47
CA LYS A 51 14.45 -9.87 -0.83
C LYS A 51 14.99 -8.81 0.12
N GLU A 52 14.16 -7.84 0.47
CA GLU A 52 14.56 -6.66 1.25
C GLU A 52 14.15 -6.80 2.72
N ARG A 53 13.39 -7.85 3.08
CA ARG A 53 12.92 -8.14 4.46
C ARG A 53 12.14 -6.99 5.09
N LEU A 54 11.51 -6.16 4.25
CA LEU A 54 10.68 -5.04 4.67
C LEU A 54 9.41 -5.55 5.37
N ASP A 55 8.99 -4.81 6.39
CA ASP A 55 7.69 -5.05 7.02
C ASP A 55 6.54 -4.46 6.19
N THR A 56 5.31 -4.72 6.61
CA THR A 56 4.12 -4.27 5.87
C THR A 56 4.00 -2.74 5.80
N THR A 57 4.51 -2.01 6.79
CA THR A 57 4.47 -0.54 6.81
C THR A 57 5.49 0.05 5.86
N ASP A 58 6.70 -0.51 5.83
CA ASP A 58 7.75 -0.14 4.86
C ASP A 58 7.31 -0.44 3.42
N ILE A 59 6.66 -1.59 3.19
CA ILE A 59 6.12 -1.97 1.89
C ILE A 59 5.01 -1.01 1.47
N ALA A 60 4.07 -0.70 2.36
CA ALA A 60 3.00 0.26 2.10
C ALA A 60 3.57 1.64 1.74
N PHE A 61 4.61 2.08 2.45
CA PHE A 61 5.30 3.33 2.15
C PHE A 61 5.96 3.30 0.76
N ARG A 62 6.62 2.18 0.42
CA ARG A 62 7.33 2.04 -0.86
C ARG A 62 6.41 1.91 -2.06
N LEU A 63 5.25 1.28 -1.88
CA LEU A 63 4.23 1.09 -2.92
C LEU A 63 3.15 2.16 -2.92
N GLU A 64 3.29 3.18 -2.06
CA GLU A 64 2.34 4.30 -1.95
C GLU A 64 0.90 3.86 -1.71
N CYS A 65 0.72 2.81 -0.90
CA CYS A 65 -0.58 2.27 -0.53
C CYS A 65 -0.78 2.26 0.99
N THR A 66 -1.94 1.78 1.44
CA THR A 66 -2.21 1.62 2.88
C THR A 66 -1.56 0.33 3.41
N PRO A 67 -1.23 0.26 4.73
CA PRO A 67 -0.75 -0.99 5.33
C PRO A 67 -1.71 -2.17 5.15
N ALA A 68 -3.02 -1.91 5.15
CA ALA A 68 -4.04 -2.94 4.90
C ALA A 68 -3.93 -3.52 3.49
N ALA A 69 -3.78 -2.66 2.48
CA ALA A 69 -3.61 -3.09 1.10
C ALA A 69 -2.30 -3.83 0.86
N ALA A 70 -1.21 -3.43 1.51
CA ALA A 70 0.05 -4.16 1.48
C ALA A 70 -0.08 -5.57 2.10
N ALA A 71 -0.78 -5.70 3.23
CA ALA A 71 -1.04 -6.99 3.88
C ALA A 71 -1.92 -7.91 3.01
N GLU A 72 -2.96 -7.35 2.39
CA GLU A 72 -3.85 -8.06 1.49
C GLU A 72 -3.11 -8.52 0.23
N GLY A 73 -2.34 -7.63 -0.40
CA GLY A 73 -1.51 -7.95 -1.57
C GLY A 73 -0.51 -9.07 -1.28
N LEU A 74 0.16 -9.05 -0.12
CA LEU A 74 1.04 -10.13 0.31
C LEU A 74 0.31 -11.47 0.46
N SER A 75 -0.89 -11.45 1.04
CA SER A 75 -1.71 -12.64 1.24
C SER A 75 -2.17 -13.22 -0.10
N SER A 76 -2.67 -12.36 -0.99
CA SER A 76 -3.09 -12.70 -2.35
C SER A 76 -1.93 -13.29 -3.16
N ALA A 77 -0.76 -12.65 -3.15
CA ALA A 77 0.41 -13.14 -3.89
C ALA A 77 0.86 -14.54 -3.42
N ARG A 78 0.88 -14.78 -2.11
CA ARG A 78 1.18 -16.11 -1.54
C ARG A 78 0.15 -17.16 -1.93
N GLU A 79 -1.13 -16.80 -1.96
CA GLU A 79 -2.18 -17.71 -2.40
C GLU A 79 -2.07 -18.05 -3.89
N GLN A 80 -1.76 -17.06 -4.73
CA GLN A 80 -1.51 -17.30 -6.15
C GLN A 80 -0.31 -18.23 -6.39
N GLU A 81 0.78 -18.07 -5.63
CA GLU A 81 1.91 -19.00 -5.70
C GLU A 81 1.52 -20.42 -5.30
N ARG A 82 0.73 -20.58 -4.23
CA ARG A 82 0.22 -21.90 -3.81
C ARG A 82 -0.65 -22.53 -4.90
N LYS A 83 -1.52 -21.76 -5.55
CA LYS A 83 -2.38 -22.23 -6.65
C LYS A 83 -1.59 -22.62 -7.90
N ARG A 84 -0.44 -21.98 -8.16
CA ARG A 84 0.43 -22.32 -9.30
C ARG A 84 1.33 -23.54 -9.04
N ALA A 85 1.57 -23.86 -7.77
CA ALA A 85 2.39 -24.99 -7.37
C ALA A 85 1.59 -26.28 -7.15
N ALA A 86 0.26 -26.21 -7.14
CA ALA A 86 -0.66 -27.34 -7.06
C ALA A 86 -1.08 -27.80 -8.46
#